data_AF-A0A3S3BTT0-F1
#
_entry.id   AF-A0A3S3BTT0-F1
#
_cell.length_a   1.000
_cell.length_b   1.000
_cell.length_c   1.000
_cell.angle_alpha   90.00
_cell.angle_beta   90.00
_cell.angle_gamma   90.00
#
_symmetry.space_group_name_H-M   'P 1'
#
loop_
_entity.id
_entity.type
_entity.pdbx_description
1 polymer ?
#
loop_
_entity_poly.entity_id
_entity_poly.type
_entity_poly.pdbx_seq_one_letter_code
_entity_poly.pdbx_strand_id
1 'polypeptide(L)'
;MTGKHFELTDEARNYLGRNLHRICATRDMPRYGVRRGDIGGWVEHERNLSGDARVSGHAEVYGRATITERQDILVHPIGSQPAAATLTRTADGHNISVGCWRGGTVDTLPAQVDRRSQTWPGTAGDHAR
;
A
#
# COMPACT_ATOMS: atom_id res chain seq x y z
N MET A 1 3.48 9.47 23.90
CA MET A 1 2.30 8.97 23.16
C MET A 1 2.06 9.90 21.99
N THR A 2 2.59 9.56 20.82
CA THR A 2 2.35 10.32 19.59
C THR A 2 0.90 10.10 19.19
N GLY A 3 0.08 11.16 19.28
CA GLY A 3 -1.33 11.12 18.88
C GLY A 3 -1.46 10.72 17.41
N LYS A 4 -2.53 9.98 17.11
CA LYS A 4 -2.89 9.55 15.76
C LYS A 4 -2.99 10.75 14.81
N HIS A 5 -2.33 10.69 13.66
CA HIS A 5 -2.26 11.79 12.68
C HIS A 5 -3.32 11.71 11.57
N PHE A 6 -4.29 10.79 11.71
CA PHE A 6 -5.40 10.63 10.79
C PHE A 6 -6.69 10.16 11.50
N GLU A 7 -7.82 10.37 10.86
CA GLU A 7 -9.13 9.83 11.22
C GLU A 7 -9.80 9.18 10.00
N LEU A 8 -10.73 8.26 10.23
CA LEU A 8 -11.57 7.70 9.16
C LEU A 8 -12.72 8.66 8.90
N THR A 9 -13.03 8.90 7.63
CA THR A 9 -14.20 9.69 7.24
C THR A 9 -15.43 8.79 7.05
N ASP A 10 -16.60 9.44 6.90
CA ASP A 10 -17.85 8.78 6.51
C ASP A 10 -17.86 8.36 5.03
N GLU A 11 -16.89 8.80 4.22
CA GLU A 11 -16.73 8.36 2.84
C GLU A 11 -16.23 6.91 2.84
N ALA A 12 -17.15 6.00 2.56
CA ALA A 12 -16.90 4.57 2.52
C ALA A 12 -17.17 4.00 1.13
N ARG A 13 -16.40 2.97 0.74
CA ARG A 13 -16.65 2.20 -0.48
C ARG A 13 -16.44 0.72 -0.28
N ASN A 14 -17.22 -0.06 -1.02
CA ASN A 14 -17.00 -1.50 -1.12
C ASN A 14 -15.86 -1.79 -2.10
N TYR A 15 -14.87 -2.56 -1.65
CA TYR A 15 -13.81 -3.08 -2.50
C TYR A 15 -13.60 -4.57 -2.18
N LEU A 16 -13.83 -5.44 -3.16
CA LEU A 16 -13.72 -6.91 -3.00
C LEU A 16 -14.50 -7.45 -1.79
N GLY A 17 -15.70 -6.91 -1.52
CA GLY A 17 -16.54 -7.32 -0.38
C GLY A 17 -16.12 -6.73 0.97
N ARG A 18 -15.11 -5.85 1.01
CA ARG A 18 -14.66 -5.15 2.22
C ARG A 18 -15.09 -3.69 2.19
N ASN A 19 -15.31 -3.11 3.36
CA ASN A 19 -15.66 -1.70 3.48
C ASN A 19 -14.41 -0.87 3.81
N LEU A 20 -14.01 0.02 2.92
CA LEU A 20 -12.86 0.90 3.11
C LEU A 20 -13.34 2.32 3.34
N HIS A 21 -12.67 3.04 4.23
CA HIS A 21 -12.93 4.43 4.59
C HIS A 21 -11.80 5.33 4.10
N ARG A 22 -12.14 6.53 3.60
CA ARG A 22 -11.14 7.56 3.32
C ARG A 22 -10.48 8.00 4.63
N ILE A 23 -9.19 8.36 4.57
CA ILE A 23 -8.52 8.98 5.72
C ILE A 23 -8.45 10.50 5.57
N CYS A 24 -8.62 11.20 6.69
CA CYS A 24 -8.43 12.65 6.81
C CYS A 24 -7.27 12.94 7.76
N ALA A 25 -6.36 13.84 7.39
CA ALA A 25 -5.23 14.22 8.24
C ALA A 25 -5.69 15.05 9.45
N THR A 26 -5.32 14.63 10.66
CA THR A 26 -5.72 15.34 11.90
C THR A 26 -4.75 16.45 12.31
N ARG A 27 -3.59 16.55 11.67
CA ARG A 27 -2.55 17.57 11.93
C ARG A 27 -1.76 17.94 10.69
N ASP A 28 -1.16 19.12 10.71
CA ASP A 28 -0.23 19.54 9.68
C ASP A 28 1.02 18.67 9.68
N MET A 29 1.48 18.33 8.48
CA MET A 29 2.68 17.55 8.21
C MET A 29 3.47 18.22 7.08
N PRO A 30 4.08 19.40 7.31
CA PRO A 30 4.68 20.23 6.25
C PRO A 30 5.77 19.53 5.46
N ARG A 31 6.54 18.64 6.11
CA ARG A 31 7.58 17.81 5.47
C ARG A 31 7.06 17.03 4.26
N TYR A 32 5.77 16.70 4.27
CA TYR A 32 5.16 15.92 3.22
C TYR A 32 4.06 16.68 2.46
N GLY A 33 4.04 18.01 2.59
CA GLY A 33 3.07 18.87 1.91
C GLY A 33 1.63 18.62 2.33
N VAL A 34 1.39 18.12 3.55
CA VAL A 34 0.04 17.83 4.05
C VAL A 34 -0.39 18.78 5.14
N ARG A 35 -1.63 19.24 5.01
CA ARG A 35 -2.34 20.09 5.96
C ARG A 35 -3.38 19.27 6.69
N ARG A 36 -3.70 19.69 7.91
CA ARG A 36 -4.86 19.19 8.64
C ARG A 36 -6.12 19.37 7.78
N GLY A 37 -6.93 18.31 7.68
CA GLY A 37 -8.11 18.25 6.83
C GLY A 37 -7.86 17.66 5.44
N ASP A 38 -6.60 17.47 5.03
CA ASP A 38 -6.31 16.87 3.72
C ASP A 38 -6.79 15.43 3.67
N ILE A 39 -7.44 15.10 2.55
CA ILE A 39 -7.93 13.75 2.26
C ILE A 39 -6.81 12.89 1.68
N GLY A 40 -6.63 11.71 2.26
CA GLY A 40 -5.67 10.70 1.84
C GLY A 40 -6.32 9.54 1.07
N GLY A 41 -5.65 8.39 1.11
CA GLY A 41 -6.18 7.16 0.54
C GLY A 41 -7.18 6.47 1.46
N TRP A 42 -7.27 5.15 1.33
CA TRP A 42 -8.34 4.34 1.89
C TRP A 42 -7.79 3.27 2.83
N VAL A 43 -8.47 3.06 3.96
CA VAL A 43 -8.14 1.99 4.91
C VAL A 43 -9.40 1.26 5.36
N GLU A 44 -9.31 -0.06 5.61
CA GLU A 44 -10.45 -0.84 6.14
C GLU A 44 -10.67 -0.58 7.64
N HIS A 45 -9.58 -0.50 8.42
CA HIS A 45 -9.62 -0.28 9.85
C HIS A 45 -8.51 0.67 10.30
N GLU A 46 -8.70 1.31 11.45
CA GLU A 46 -7.68 2.18 12.04
C GLU A 46 -6.34 1.46 12.27
N ARG A 47 -6.40 0.18 12.64
CA ARG A 47 -5.19 -0.66 12.86
C ARG A 47 -4.34 -0.85 11.60
N ASN A 48 -4.86 -0.56 10.41
CA ASN A 48 -4.10 -0.71 9.17
C ASN A 48 -3.02 0.38 9.00
N LEU A 49 -3.09 1.46 9.79
CA LEU A 49 -2.18 2.59 9.72
C LEU A 49 -1.78 3.06 11.12
N SER A 50 -0.47 3.09 11.40
CA SER A 50 0.06 3.50 12.71
C SER A 50 1.34 4.34 12.59
N GLY A 51 1.83 4.88 13.71
CA GLY A 51 3.09 5.65 13.72
C GLY A 51 2.99 6.91 12.88
N ASP A 52 3.97 7.14 12.00
CA ASP A 52 3.98 8.24 11.02
C ASP A 52 3.57 7.78 9.59
N ALA A 53 2.98 6.59 9.46
CA ALA A 53 2.64 5.99 8.17
C ALA A 53 1.52 6.76 7.45
N ARG A 54 1.53 6.80 6.11
CA ARG A 54 0.55 7.59 5.33
C ARG A 54 0.00 6.81 4.15
N VAL A 55 -1.27 7.06 3.84
CA VAL A 55 -1.93 6.55 2.63
C VAL A 55 -2.39 7.77 1.83
N SER A 56 -1.98 7.89 0.57
CA SER A 56 -2.27 9.06 -0.27
C SER A 56 -3.03 8.66 -1.54
N GLY A 57 -3.73 9.63 -2.14
CA GLY A 57 -4.41 9.47 -3.41
C GLY A 57 -5.48 8.38 -3.38
N HIS A 58 -5.40 7.42 -4.30
CA HIS A 58 -6.33 6.30 -4.43
C HIS A 58 -5.82 4.99 -3.82
N ALA A 59 -4.70 5.03 -3.08
CA ALA A 59 -4.14 3.84 -2.45
C ALA A 59 -5.11 3.23 -1.42
N GLU A 60 -5.12 1.91 -1.32
CA GLU A 60 -6.04 1.12 -0.48
C GLU A 60 -5.24 0.18 0.43
N VAL A 61 -5.49 0.23 1.74
CA VAL A 61 -4.88 -0.66 2.74
C VAL A 61 -5.98 -1.43 3.47
N TYR A 62 -6.05 -2.74 3.26
CA TYR A 62 -7.10 -3.59 3.84
C TYR A 62 -6.58 -4.97 4.23
N GLY A 63 -7.38 -5.72 4.98
CA GLY A 63 -7.08 -7.06 5.47
C GLY A 63 -5.97 -7.05 6.53
N ARG A 64 -4.97 -7.92 6.33
CA ARG A 64 -3.80 -8.07 7.22
C ARG A 64 -2.64 -7.14 6.86
N ALA A 65 -2.83 -6.22 5.91
CA ALA A 65 -1.81 -5.23 5.57
C ALA A 65 -1.73 -4.14 6.66
N THR A 66 -0.53 -3.86 7.14
CA THR A 66 -0.30 -2.78 8.12
C THR A 66 0.92 -2.00 7.68
N ILE A 67 0.78 -0.68 7.59
CA ILE A 67 1.90 0.23 7.35
C ILE A 67 2.29 0.79 8.71
N THR A 68 3.43 0.34 9.23
CA THR A 68 3.88 0.69 10.59
C THR A 68 5.01 1.69 10.58
N GLU A 69 5.87 1.64 9.56
CA GLU A 69 7.12 2.40 9.53
C GLU A 69 7.13 3.48 8.44
N ARG A 70 7.94 4.52 8.69
CA ARG A 70 8.13 5.67 7.78
C ARG A 70 8.61 5.27 6.37
N GLN A 71 9.15 4.06 6.21
CA GLN A 71 9.85 3.62 5.00
C GLN A 71 9.05 2.58 4.20
N ASP A 72 7.83 2.29 4.62
CA ASP A 72 6.93 1.35 3.96
C ASP A 72 6.20 2.05 2.80
N ILE A 73 6.29 1.49 1.59
CA ILE A 73 5.50 1.90 0.42
C ILE A 73 4.59 0.73 0.04
N LEU A 74 3.28 0.96 0.09
CA LEU A 74 2.29 0.02 -0.44
C LEU A 74 1.86 0.47 -1.84
N VAL A 75 1.99 -0.42 -2.82
CA VAL A 75 1.50 -0.21 -4.18
C VAL A 75 0.42 -1.26 -4.45
N HIS A 76 -0.80 -0.81 -4.74
CA HIS A 76 -1.91 -1.68 -5.12
C HIS A 76 -2.93 -0.90 -5.97
N PRO A 77 -3.45 -1.47 -7.08
CA PRO A 77 -3.02 -2.74 -7.69
C PRO A 77 -1.66 -2.63 -8.40
N ILE A 78 -0.93 -3.74 -8.49
CA ILE A 78 0.26 -3.85 -9.37
C ILE A 78 0.00 -4.87 -10.48
N GLY A 79 0.13 -4.43 -11.73
CA GLY A 79 -0.15 -5.27 -12.89
C GLY A 79 -1.62 -5.68 -13.01
N SER A 80 -1.86 -6.77 -13.72
CA SER A 80 -3.19 -7.32 -14.04
C SER A 80 -3.83 -8.17 -12.93
N GLN A 81 -3.07 -8.49 -11.89
CA GLN A 81 -3.52 -9.33 -10.78
C GLN A 81 -3.83 -8.43 -9.58
N PRO A 82 -4.82 -8.78 -8.74
CA PRO A 82 -5.08 -8.10 -7.47
C PRO A 82 -3.99 -8.44 -6.43
N ALA A 83 -2.75 -8.06 -6.73
CA ALA A 83 -1.61 -8.21 -5.84
C ALA A 83 -1.23 -6.84 -5.27
N ALA A 84 -0.94 -6.78 -3.97
CA ALA A 84 -0.31 -5.64 -3.35
C ALA A 84 1.20 -5.88 -3.31
N ALA A 85 2.00 -4.90 -3.73
CA ALA A 85 3.42 -4.82 -3.41
C ALA A 85 3.62 -4.00 -2.15
N THR A 86 4.38 -4.52 -1.20
CA THR A 86 4.87 -3.78 -0.04
C THR A 86 6.39 -3.71 -0.14
N LEU A 87 6.92 -2.50 -0.28
CA LEU A 87 8.35 -2.21 -0.23
C LEU A 87 8.68 -1.69 1.17
N THR A 88 9.67 -2.28 1.82
CA THR A 88 10.15 -1.89 3.15
C THR A 88 11.66 -1.71 3.08
N ARG A 89 12.17 -0.53 3.44
CA ARG A 89 13.62 -0.31 3.54
C ARG A 89 14.19 -0.97 4.80
N THR A 90 15.32 -1.64 4.66
CA THR A 90 16.05 -2.35 5.72
C THR A 90 17.43 -1.70 5.93
N ALA A 91 18.19 -2.16 6.92
CA ALA A 91 19.58 -1.73 7.13
C ALA A 91 20.46 -2.02 5.89
N ASP A 92 20.17 -3.11 5.19
CA ASP A 92 20.99 -3.64 4.09
C ASP A 92 20.38 -3.37 2.70
N GLY A 93 19.29 -2.61 2.59
CA GLY A 93 18.66 -2.32 1.29
C GLY A 93 17.14 -2.16 1.38
N HIS A 94 16.41 -2.84 0.48
CA HIS A 94 14.95 -2.80 0.44
C HIS A 94 14.38 -4.20 0.24
N ASN A 95 13.50 -4.60 1.15
CA ASN A 95 12.65 -5.77 1.03
C ASN A 95 11.43 -5.41 0.19
N ILE A 96 11.00 -6.32 -0.68
CA ILE A 96 9.71 -6.23 -1.37
C ILE A 96 8.95 -7.53 -1.22
N SER A 97 7.67 -7.41 -0.91
CA SER A 97 6.71 -8.51 -0.88
C SER A 97 5.61 -8.24 -1.90
N VAL A 98 5.24 -9.22 -2.72
CA VAL A 98 4.17 -9.11 -3.74
C VAL A 98 3.18 -10.26 -3.57
N GLY A 99 2.03 -9.99 -2.94
CA GLY A 99 1.04 -11.03 -2.61
C GLY A 99 1.63 -12.14 -1.72
N CYS A 100 1.51 -13.40 -2.13
CA CYS A 100 2.07 -14.55 -1.38
C CYS A 100 3.59 -14.67 -1.46
N TRP A 101 4.26 -13.85 -2.27
CA TRP A 101 5.72 -13.80 -2.30
C TRP A 101 6.19 -12.81 -1.23
N ARG A 102 6.86 -13.34 -0.21
CA ARG A 102 7.34 -12.60 0.96
C ARG A 102 8.85 -12.77 1.07
N GLY A 103 9.52 -11.76 1.61
CA GLY A 103 10.95 -11.82 1.89
C GLY A 103 11.85 -11.63 0.66
N GLY A 104 11.32 -11.07 -0.43
CA GLY A 104 12.12 -10.68 -1.59
C GLY A 104 12.91 -9.40 -1.32
N THR A 105 13.93 -9.16 -2.14
CA THR A 105 14.57 -7.84 -2.28
C THR A 105 14.21 -7.23 -3.62
N VAL A 106 14.40 -5.91 -3.78
CA VAL A 106 14.22 -5.24 -5.08
C VAL A 106 15.05 -5.91 -6.18
N ASP A 107 16.25 -6.38 -5.87
CA ASP A 107 17.12 -7.07 -6.84
C ASP A 107 16.56 -8.43 -7.28
N THR A 108 15.80 -9.11 -6.42
CA THR A 108 15.15 -10.40 -6.74
C THR A 108 13.79 -10.24 -7.43
N LEU A 109 13.25 -9.01 -7.52
CA LEU A 109 11.95 -8.75 -8.12
C LEU A 109 11.85 -9.16 -9.59
N PRO A 110 12.83 -8.88 -10.48
CA PRO A 110 12.75 -9.29 -11.89
C PRO A 110 12.59 -10.80 -12.06
N ALA A 111 13.39 -11.59 -11.35
CA ALA A 111 13.30 -13.06 -11.39
C ALA A 111 11.92 -13.56 -10.92
N GLN A 112 11.31 -12.90 -9.94
CA GLN A 112 9.97 -13.24 -9.49
C GLN A 112 8.88 -12.85 -10.51
N VAL A 113 9.05 -11.74 -11.22
CA VAL A 113 8.17 -11.33 -12.32
C VAL A 113 8.22 -12.37 -13.44
N ASP A 114 9.43 -12.78 -13.86
CA ASP A 114 9.64 -13.80 -14.89
C ASP A 114 9.03 -15.15 -14.50
N ARG A 115 9.20 -15.57 -13.25
CA ARG A 115 8.60 -16.82 -12.75
C ARG A 115 7.07 -16.78 -12.82
N ARG A 116 6.46 -15.64 -12.48
CA ARG A 116 4.99 -15.50 -12.44
C ARG A 116 4.38 -15.32 -13.83
N SER A 117 5.10 -14.73 -14.78
CA SER A 117 4.62 -14.55 -16.17
C SER A 117 4.44 -15.89 -16.88
N GLN A 118 5.27 -16.90 -16.59
CA GLN A 118 5.17 -18.25 -17.17
C GLN A 118 3.81 -18.94 -16.96
N THR A 119 3.14 -18.63 -15.86
CA THR A 119 1.86 -19.25 -15.48
C THR A 119 0.67 -18.31 -15.67
N TRP A 120 0.91 -17.10 -16.17
CA TRP A 120 -0.15 -16.11 -16.29
C TRP A 120 -0.95 -16.36 -17.58
N PRO A 121 -2.27 -16.62 -17.51
CA PRO A 121 -3.13 -16.78 -18.69
C PRO A 121 -3.41 -15.47 -19.46
N GLY A 122 -2.52 -14.48 -19.37
CA GLY A 122 -2.66 -13.17 -20.02
C GLY A 122 -2.50 -13.25 -21.52
N THR A 123 -3.05 -12.28 -22.23
CA THR A 123 -2.83 -12.13 -23.67
C THR A 123 -1.46 -11.50 -23.95
N ALA A 124 -0.94 -11.65 -25.16
CA ALA A 124 0.32 -10.99 -25.55
C ALA A 124 0.28 -9.45 -25.35
N GLY A 125 -0.91 -8.83 -25.42
CA GLY A 125 -1.09 -7.40 -25.14
C GLY A 125 -0.97 -7.02 -23.66
N ASP A 126 -1.11 -7.98 -22.74
CA ASP A 126 -0.94 -7.77 -21.30
C ASP A 126 0.54 -7.80 -20.88
N HIS A 127 1.41 -8.43 -21.69
CA HIS A 127 2.85 -8.53 -21.45
C HIS A 127 3.68 -7.39 -22.07
N ALA A 128 3.07 -6.55 -22.89
CA ALA A 128 3.75 -5.51 -23.68
C ALA A 128 3.66 -4.09 -23.08
N ARG A 129 3.22 -3.92 -21.83
CA ARG A 129 3.07 -2.62 -21.15
C ARG A 129 4.16 -2.32 -20.15
#